data_AF-A0A7C1JVT4-F1
#
_entry.id   AF-A0A7C1JVT4-F1
#
_cell.length_a   1.000
_cell.length_b   1.000
_cell.length_c   1.000
_cell.angle_alpha   90.00
_cell.angle_beta   90.00
_cell.angle_gamma   90.00
#
_symmetry.space_group_name_H-M   'P 1'
#
loop_
_entity.id
_entity.type
_entity.pdbx_description
1 polymer ?
#
loop_
_entity_poly.entity_id
_entity_poly.type
_entity_poly.pdbx_seq_one_letter_code
_entity_poly.pdbx_strand_id
1 'polypeptide(L)'
;MRQRLWICLLFVPAIAWLGICPWADGLSAEGAAAQYQGAPTSGSTEAAPAIVDLRVGIRGVYKAGLWTEATATVRAGNQPLAARLRLIVPDGDGLPSRFSTPEDKPLQLAPGQQQQVSLLIRIGRVQPTIVAELECEGKTIASRRFRAGHSEYFVPAVEGRPVVVVVGSEDPGIQQAALSLGLPAESRPAVALIDDANLIDHLPTHQLGYEGVSSLVLTTSVGELVRRLSGDARRVRALEQWVAAGGKLVFVCGPRAESALADDSPLRQLLPGRIEGTVGLQSTAGLET
;
A
#
# COMPACT_ATOMS: atom_id res chain seq x y z
N MET A 1 -1.85 57.25 11.20
CA MET A 1 -0.40 56.94 11.19
C MET A 1 -0.13 55.86 10.16
N ARG A 2 0.62 56.19 9.11
CA ARG A 2 0.96 55.33 7.97
C ARG A 2 2.39 54.80 8.15
N GLN A 3 2.62 53.48 8.11
CA GLN A 3 3.93 52.86 7.84
C GLN A 3 3.65 51.49 7.15
N ARG A 4 3.76 51.40 5.82
CA ARG A 4 4.93 51.19 4.94
C ARG A 4 5.37 49.72 4.84
N LEU A 5 4.89 49.11 3.75
CA LEU A 5 5.40 47.93 3.03
C LEU A 5 6.93 47.94 2.90
N TRP A 6 7.54 46.76 3.03
CA TRP A 6 8.85 46.44 2.46
C TRP A 6 8.71 45.21 1.56
N ILE A 7 9.01 45.39 0.27
CA ILE A 7 9.16 44.34 -0.74
C ILE A 7 10.66 44.16 -0.95
N CYS A 8 11.19 42.96 -0.66
CA CYS A 8 12.53 42.57 -1.08
C CYS A 8 12.42 41.75 -2.38
N LEU A 9 12.75 42.41 -3.50
CA LEU A 9 13.07 41.77 -4.77
C LEU A 9 14.50 41.20 -4.67
N LEU A 10 14.66 39.89 -4.83
CA LEU A 10 15.95 39.26 -5.09
C LEU A 10 16.00 38.82 -6.55
N PHE A 11 16.82 39.54 -7.30
CA PHE A 11 17.32 39.20 -8.63
C PHE A 11 18.34 38.06 -8.49
N VAL A 12 18.19 36.98 -9.25
CA VAL A 12 19.24 35.98 -9.49
C VAL A 12 19.41 35.85 -11.01
N PRO A 13 20.62 35.99 -11.56
CA PRO A 13 20.84 35.95 -12.99
C PRO A 13 20.88 34.51 -13.52
N ALA A 14 20.43 34.38 -14.77
CA ALA A 14 20.54 33.22 -15.62
C ALA A 14 22.01 32.87 -15.89
N ILE A 15 22.36 31.59 -15.72
CA ILE A 15 23.57 31.00 -16.30
C ILE A 15 23.12 29.88 -17.24
N ALA A 16 23.19 30.18 -18.53
CA ALA A 16 23.07 29.21 -19.61
C ALA A 16 24.42 28.48 -19.77
N TRP A 17 24.41 27.16 -19.64
CA TRP A 17 25.49 26.30 -20.14
C TRP A 17 24.88 25.31 -21.14
N LEU A 18 25.13 25.61 -22.43
CA LEU A 18 24.98 24.70 -23.56
C LEU A 18 26.24 23.83 -23.63
N GLY A 19 26.11 22.57 -23.26
CA GLY A 19 27.13 21.53 -23.46
C GLY A 19 26.55 20.39 -24.28
N ILE A 20 26.76 20.46 -25.59
CA ILE A 20 26.44 19.41 -26.57
C ILE A 20 27.52 18.33 -26.43
N CYS A 21 27.13 17.11 -26.05
CA CYS A 21 27.97 15.92 -26.21
C CYS A 21 27.30 14.99 -27.23
N PRO A 22 27.92 14.77 -28.41
CA PRO A 22 27.47 13.79 -29.39
C PRO A 22 28.34 12.53 -29.31
N TRP A 23 27.93 11.53 -28.52
CA TRP A 23 28.44 10.15 -28.64
C TRP A 23 27.21 9.29 -28.96
N ALA A 24 27.09 8.84 -30.21
CA ALA A 24 27.77 7.70 -30.83
C ALA A 24 26.83 6.50 -30.86
N ASP A 25 26.59 6.08 -32.09
CA ASP A 25 25.69 5.05 -32.55
C ASP A 25 25.93 3.66 -31.96
N GLY A 26 24.86 2.87 -32.01
CA GLY A 26 24.96 1.48 -32.41
C GLY A 26 25.11 0.50 -31.27
N LEU A 27 24.03 -0.23 -30.98
CA LEU A 27 24.03 -1.67 -30.76
C LEU A 27 22.58 -2.17 -30.82
N SER A 28 22.11 -2.40 -32.05
CA SER A 28 20.99 -3.29 -32.32
C SER A 28 21.45 -4.72 -32.05
N ALA A 29 20.82 -5.40 -31.11
CA ALA A 29 20.91 -6.85 -30.96
C ALA A 29 19.51 -7.44 -31.17
N GLU A 30 19.17 -7.68 -32.43
CA GLU A 30 18.12 -8.62 -32.83
C GLU A 30 18.57 -10.04 -32.48
N GLY A 31 18.18 -10.49 -31.29
CA GLY A 31 18.23 -11.90 -30.92
C GLY A 31 16.91 -12.55 -31.29
N ALA A 32 16.89 -13.23 -32.44
CA ALA A 32 15.76 -14.04 -32.91
C ALA A 32 15.36 -15.08 -31.86
N ALA A 33 14.16 -14.95 -31.30
CA ALA A 33 13.54 -15.97 -30.48
C ALA A 33 13.06 -17.12 -31.39
N ALA A 34 13.78 -18.23 -31.39
CA ALA A 34 13.34 -19.46 -32.03
C ALA A 34 12.05 -19.98 -31.35
N GLN A 35 10.92 -19.91 -32.06
CA GLN A 35 9.67 -20.53 -31.66
C GLN A 35 9.78 -22.06 -31.86
N TYR A 36 9.98 -22.78 -30.77
CA TYR A 36 9.87 -24.24 -30.71
C TYR A 36 8.37 -24.60 -30.58
N GLN A 37 7.75 -25.11 -31.65
CA GLN A 37 6.42 -25.73 -31.59
C GLN A 37 6.60 -27.25 -31.46
N GLY A 38 6.74 -27.72 -30.21
CA GLY A 38 6.57 -29.12 -29.85
C GLY A 38 5.11 -29.40 -29.48
N ALA A 39 4.54 -30.48 -30.02
CA ALA A 39 3.18 -30.92 -29.72
C ALA A 39 3.00 -31.23 -28.22
N PRO A 40 1.84 -30.92 -27.61
CA PRO A 40 1.59 -31.19 -26.20
C PRO A 40 1.33 -32.68 -25.99
N THR A 41 2.33 -33.40 -25.51
CA THR A 41 2.14 -34.73 -24.91
C THR A 41 1.43 -34.51 -23.57
N SER A 42 0.20 -35.01 -23.43
CA SER A 42 -0.61 -34.97 -22.21
C SER A 42 -0.06 -35.89 -21.12
N GLY A 43 1.18 -35.64 -20.68
CA GLY A 43 1.66 -36.07 -19.36
C GLY A 43 1.20 -35.02 -18.36
N SER A 44 0.62 -35.45 -17.24
CA SER A 44 0.33 -34.59 -16.09
C SER A 44 1.63 -33.90 -15.67
N THR A 45 1.85 -32.70 -16.20
CA THR A 45 3.07 -31.93 -15.97
C THR A 45 3.07 -31.58 -14.50
N GLU A 46 4.07 -32.09 -13.78
CA GLU A 46 4.22 -31.86 -12.36
C GLU A 46 4.26 -30.34 -12.13
N ALA A 47 3.22 -29.80 -11.48
CA ALA A 47 3.14 -28.36 -11.29
C ALA A 47 4.25 -27.97 -10.33
N ALA A 48 5.18 -27.12 -10.76
CA ALA A 48 6.25 -26.61 -9.91
C ALA A 48 5.72 -25.54 -8.92
N PRO A 49 6.36 -25.37 -7.74
CA PRO A 49 6.10 -24.25 -6.86
C PRO A 49 6.22 -22.91 -7.59
N ALA A 50 5.36 -21.96 -7.27
CA ALA A 50 5.31 -20.68 -7.97
C ALA A 50 4.91 -19.51 -7.07
N ILE A 51 5.44 -18.32 -7.38
CA ILE A 51 4.88 -17.05 -6.93
C ILE A 51 3.81 -16.63 -7.93
N VAL A 52 2.55 -16.65 -7.51
CA VAL A 52 1.37 -16.48 -8.37
C VAL A 52 0.98 -15.02 -8.54
N ASP A 53 1.13 -14.22 -7.49
CA ASP A 53 0.72 -12.82 -7.50
C ASP A 53 1.52 -11.99 -6.48
N LEU A 54 1.51 -10.67 -6.65
CA LEU A 54 2.10 -9.70 -5.75
C LEU A 54 1.22 -8.45 -5.64
N ARG A 55 0.79 -8.15 -4.42
CA ARG A 55 0.14 -6.89 -4.05
C ARG A 55 1.10 -6.04 -3.24
N VAL A 56 1.11 -4.73 -3.47
CA VAL A 56 1.95 -3.77 -2.74
C VAL A 56 1.09 -2.63 -2.23
N GLY A 57 1.23 -2.30 -0.95
CA GLY A 57 0.48 -1.23 -0.31
C GLY A 57 -1.01 -1.52 -0.17
N ILE A 58 -1.77 -0.46 0.10
CA ILE A 58 -3.21 -0.54 0.36
C ILE A 58 -3.91 -0.34 -0.98
N ARG A 59 -4.49 -1.42 -1.52
CA ARG A 59 -5.12 -1.42 -2.86
C ARG A 59 -4.16 -0.91 -3.95
N GLY A 60 -2.90 -1.33 -3.90
CA GLY A 60 -1.88 -0.88 -4.86
C GLY A 60 -1.26 0.48 -4.53
N VAL A 61 -1.84 1.26 -3.61
CA VAL A 61 -1.38 2.61 -3.29
C VAL A 61 -0.32 2.57 -2.18
N TYR A 62 0.85 3.12 -2.48
CA TYR A 62 1.98 3.27 -1.55
C TYR A 62 2.84 4.46 -1.98
N LYS A 63 3.79 4.88 -1.12
CA LYS A 63 4.75 5.96 -1.42
C LYS A 63 6.15 5.41 -1.64
N ALA A 64 6.87 6.02 -2.58
CA ALA A 64 8.30 5.75 -2.75
C ALA A 64 9.09 6.20 -1.52
N GLY A 65 10.11 5.43 -1.16
CA GLY A 65 11.02 5.74 -0.06
C GLY A 65 10.46 5.51 1.34
N LEU A 66 9.24 4.98 1.48
CA LEU A 66 8.61 4.67 2.77
C LEU A 66 8.28 3.17 2.89
N TRP A 67 8.18 2.68 4.12
CA TRP A 67 7.77 1.33 4.44
C TRP A 67 6.33 1.09 4.00
N THR A 68 6.11 -0.08 3.42
CA THR A 68 4.79 -0.56 2.99
C THR A 68 4.74 -2.08 3.09
N GLU A 69 3.53 -2.63 3.16
CA GLU A 69 3.33 -4.08 3.16
C GLU A 69 3.23 -4.59 1.72
N ALA A 70 3.99 -5.63 1.38
CA ALA A 70 3.85 -6.38 0.14
C ALA A 70 3.41 -7.80 0.44
N THR A 71 2.28 -8.21 -0.14
CA THR A 71 1.72 -9.55 0.00
C THR A 71 1.94 -10.35 -1.28
N ALA A 72 2.73 -11.41 -1.20
CA ALA A 72 2.88 -12.35 -2.30
C ALA A 72 1.95 -13.56 -2.10
N THR A 73 1.32 -14.01 -3.18
CA THR A 73 0.58 -15.28 -3.20
C THR A 73 1.52 -16.38 -3.67
N VAL A 74 1.80 -17.35 -2.81
CA VAL A 74 2.69 -18.48 -3.08
C VAL A 74 1.85 -19.74 -3.22
N ARG A 75 2.16 -20.57 -4.21
CA ARG A 75 1.52 -21.85 -4.46
C ARG A 75 2.54 -22.99 -4.41
N ALA A 76 2.22 -24.03 -3.66
CA ALA A 76 2.97 -25.28 -3.70
C ALA A 76 2.71 -26.03 -5.00
N GLY A 77 3.72 -26.78 -5.44
CA GLY A 77 3.59 -27.70 -6.55
C GLY A 77 2.80 -28.97 -6.19
N ASN A 78 3.13 -30.08 -6.85
CA ASN A 78 2.58 -31.39 -6.49
C ASN A 78 3.25 -32.02 -5.25
N GLN A 79 4.31 -31.40 -4.73
CA GLN A 79 5.02 -31.80 -3.53
C GLN A 79 4.79 -30.77 -2.41
N PRO A 80 4.87 -31.17 -1.13
CA PRO A 80 4.88 -30.23 -0.03
C PRO A 80 6.04 -29.24 -0.18
N LEU A 81 5.81 -27.99 0.19
CA LEU A 81 6.78 -26.90 0.06
C LEU A 81 7.18 -26.39 1.44
N ALA A 82 8.46 -26.49 1.77
CA ALA A 82 9.09 -25.76 2.85
C ALA A 82 10.06 -24.73 2.25
N ALA A 83 9.70 -23.45 2.27
CA ALA A 83 10.49 -22.42 1.58
C ALA A 83 10.46 -21.06 2.29
N ARG A 84 11.44 -20.21 1.98
CA ARG A 84 11.46 -18.80 2.36
C ARG A 84 11.05 -17.96 1.16
N LEU A 85 10.22 -16.96 1.40
CA LEU A 85 9.97 -15.92 0.40
C LEU A 85 11.00 -14.80 0.59
N ARG A 86 11.64 -14.40 -0.51
CA ARG A 86 12.51 -13.23 -0.59
C ARG A 86 11.96 -12.27 -1.64
N LEU A 87 11.87 -10.99 -1.28
CA LEU A 87 11.59 -9.89 -2.20
C LEU A 87 12.84 -9.04 -2.36
N ILE A 88 13.25 -8.82 -3.60
CA ILE A 88 14.36 -7.96 -3.97
C ILE A 88 13.77 -6.72 -4.63
N VAL A 89 14.01 -5.55 -4.04
CA VAL A 89 13.41 -4.28 -4.46
C VAL A 89 14.49 -3.22 -4.61
N PRO A 90 14.36 -2.27 -5.56
CA PRO A 90 15.30 -1.17 -5.67
C PRO A 90 15.09 -0.15 -4.55
N ASP A 91 16.18 0.31 -3.94
CA ASP A 91 16.17 1.47 -3.05
C ASP A 91 16.14 2.80 -3.82
N GLY A 92 16.35 3.93 -3.13
CA GLY A 92 16.30 5.27 -3.71
C GLY A 92 17.39 5.50 -4.77
N ASP A 93 18.54 4.84 -4.61
CA ASP A 93 19.66 4.88 -5.53
C ASP A 93 19.56 3.80 -6.62
N GLY A 94 18.56 2.92 -6.52
CA GLY A 94 18.32 1.82 -7.46
C GLY A 94 19.14 0.58 -7.15
N LEU A 95 19.82 0.53 -6.01
CA LEU A 95 20.54 -0.66 -5.56
C LEU A 95 19.54 -1.69 -5.01
N PRO A 96 19.81 -3.00 -5.21
CA PRO A 96 18.91 -4.05 -4.75
C PRO A 96 18.98 -4.23 -3.24
N SER A 97 17.84 -4.02 -2.58
CA SER A 97 17.59 -4.36 -1.18
C SER A 97 16.81 -5.66 -1.06
N ARG A 98 17.11 -6.47 -0.04
CA ARG A 98 16.50 -7.80 0.16
C ARG A 98 15.66 -7.84 1.43
N PHE A 99 14.44 -8.34 1.31
CA PHE A 99 13.51 -8.58 2.41
C PHE A 99 13.06 -10.03 2.37
N SER A 100 13.03 -10.72 3.51
CA SER A 100 12.71 -12.16 3.53
C SER A 100 11.90 -12.56 4.75
N THR A 101 11.16 -13.65 4.62
CA THR A 101 10.58 -14.31 5.80
C THR A 101 11.68 -14.76 6.77
N PRO A 102 11.42 -14.76 8.09
CA PRO A 102 12.37 -15.23 9.09
C PRO A 102 12.84 -16.66 8.84
N GLU A 103 14.08 -16.97 9.22
CA GLU A 103 14.67 -18.32 9.04
C GLU A 103 14.00 -19.38 9.91
N ASP A 104 13.59 -18.99 11.11
CA ASP A 104 12.91 -19.85 12.09
C ASP A 104 11.43 -20.11 11.73
N LYS A 105 10.89 -19.40 10.73
CA LYS A 105 9.48 -19.50 10.32
C LYS A 105 9.35 -19.60 8.80
N PRO A 106 9.84 -20.70 8.19
CA PRO A 106 9.64 -20.94 6.76
C PRO A 106 8.15 -21.12 6.45
N LEU A 107 7.79 -20.82 5.20
CA LEU A 107 6.49 -21.18 4.65
C LEU A 107 6.39 -22.69 4.57
N GLN A 108 5.26 -23.23 5.05
CA GLN A 108 4.96 -24.65 4.96
C GLN A 108 3.60 -24.80 4.26
N LEU A 109 3.61 -25.39 3.07
CA LEU A 109 2.42 -25.60 2.25
C LEU A 109 2.28 -27.07 1.88
N ALA A 110 1.07 -27.60 1.99
CA ALA A 110 0.71 -28.89 1.43
C ALA A 110 0.70 -28.83 -0.11
N PRO A 111 0.79 -29.99 -0.81
CA PRO A 111 0.65 -30.05 -2.27
C PRO A 111 -0.57 -29.28 -2.78
N GLY A 112 -0.37 -28.44 -3.80
CA GLY A 112 -1.42 -27.62 -4.42
C GLY A 112 -1.94 -26.45 -3.57
N GLN A 113 -1.57 -26.35 -2.30
CA GLN A 113 -2.03 -25.28 -1.41
C GLN A 113 -1.48 -23.93 -1.85
N GLN A 114 -2.27 -22.88 -1.66
CA GLN A 114 -1.84 -21.50 -1.77
C GLN A 114 -1.84 -20.81 -0.42
N GLN A 115 -0.91 -19.87 -0.23
CA GLN A 115 -0.85 -19.01 0.94
C GLN A 115 -0.40 -17.60 0.55
N GLN A 116 -1.00 -16.61 1.20
CA GLN A 116 -0.55 -15.23 1.15
C GLN A 116 0.49 -14.97 2.23
N VAL A 117 1.56 -14.28 1.85
CA VAL A 117 2.71 -14.00 2.71
C VAL A 117 3.02 -12.51 2.61
N SER A 118 2.90 -11.82 3.73
CA SER A 118 3.20 -10.39 3.81
C SER A 118 4.61 -10.13 4.33
N LEU A 119 5.32 -9.23 3.67
CA LEU A 119 6.61 -8.68 4.10
C LEU A 119 6.54 -7.17 4.12
N LEU A 120 7.15 -6.56 5.14
CA LEU A 120 7.41 -5.12 5.15
C LEU A 120 8.61 -4.84 4.27
N ILE A 121 8.44 -3.96 3.30
CA ILE A 121 9.47 -3.59 2.34
C ILE A 121 9.55 -2.07 2.23
N ARG A 122 10.70 -1.57 1.79
CA ARG A 122 10.89 -0.15 1.48
C ARG A 122 11.30 -0.03 0.01
N ILE A 123 10.42 0.53 -0.83
CA ILE A 123 10.65 0.64 -2.26
C ILE A 123 11.06 2.07 -2.58
N GLY A 124 12.28 2.29 -3.07
CA GLY A 124 12.81 3.65 -3.25
C GLY A 124 12.51 4.31 -4.59
N ARG A 125 11.91 3.59 -5.56
CA ARG A 125 11.61 4.10 -6.90
C ARG A 125 10.10 4.19 -7.16
N VAL A 126 9.70 5.13 -8.02
CA VAL A 126 8.31 5.31 -8.47
C VAL A 126 7.84 4.19 -9.39
N GLN A 127 8.70 3.73 -10.31
CA GLN A 127 8.41 2.61 -11.23
C GLN A 127 9.33 1.41 -10.94
N PRO A 128 9.17 0.75 -9.79
CA PRO A 128 10.03 -0.35 -9.40
C PRO A 128 9.76 -1.64 -10.20
N THR A 129 10.81 -2.44 -10.33
CA THR A 129 10.68 -3.89 -10.61
C THR A 129 11.04 -4.65 -9.35
N ILE A 130 10.14 -5.51 -8.88
CA ILE A 130 10.35 -6.40 -7.73
C ILE A 130 10.66 -7.80 -8.24
N VAL A 131 11.72 -8.42 -7.74
CA VAL A 131 12.00 -9.84 -7.97
C VAL A 131 11.59 -10.62 -6.73
N ALA A 132 10.61 -11.50 -6.86
CA ALA A 132 10.21 -12.44 -5.82
C ALA A 132 10.88 -13.79 -6.06
N GLU A 133 11.51 -14.33 -5.02
CA GLU A 133 12.20 -15.62 -5.05
C GLU A 133 11.67 -16.52 -3.93
N LEU A 134 11.47 -17.80 -4.25
CA LEU A 134 11.29 -18.85 -3.27
C LEU A 134 12.61 -19.59 -3.10
N GLU A 135 13.09 -19.67 -1.86
CA GLU A 135 14.34 -20.33 -1.51
C GLU A 135 14.06 -21.55 -0.63
N CYS A 136 14.68 -22.69 -0.97
CA CYS A 136 14.69 -23.90 -0.16
C CYS A 136 16.14 -24.36 -0.01
N GLU A 137 16.60 -24.60 1.23
CA GLU A 137 17.97 -25.02 1.53
C GLU A 137 19.06 -24.13 0.89
N GLY A 138 18.83 -22.81 0.88
CA GLY A 138 19.75 -21.83 0.29
C GLY A 138 19.75 -21.77 -1.24
N LYS A 139 18.85 -22.50 -1.92
CA LYS A 139 18.71 -22.50 -3.38
C LYS A 139 17.39 -21.89 -3.82
N THR A 140 17.44 -21.01 -4.81
CA THR A 140 16.24 -20.45 -5.45
C THR A 140 15.55 -21.54 -6.28
N ILE A 141 14.35 -21.94 -5.88
CA ILE A 141 13.53 -22.97 -6.55
C ILE A 141 12.46 -22.38 -7.46
N ALA A 142 12.08 -21.11 -7.25
CA ALA A 142 11.22 -20.36 -8.14
C ALA A 142 11.57 -18.87 -8.09
N SER A 143 11.43 -18.17 -9.21
CA SER A 143 11.65 -16.72 -9.29
C SER A 143 10.64 -16.08 -10.24
N ARG A 144 10.12 -14.90 -9.88
CA ARG A 144 9.21 -14.13 -10.71
C ARG A 144 9.49 -12.64 -10.57
N ARG A 145 9.45 -11.93 -11.70
CA ARG A 145 9.55 -10.46 -11.74
C ARG A 145 8.18 -9.82 -11.84
N PHE A 146 7.96 -8.79 -11.04
CA PHE A 146 6.77 -7.95 -11.06
C PHE A 146 7.22 -6.53 -11.39
N ARG A 147 6.52 -5.87 -12.32
CA ARG A 147 6.78 -4.48 -12.70
C ARG A 147 5.59 -3.63 -12.30
N ALA A 148 5.85 -2.47 -11.69
CA ALA A 148 4.78 -1.54 -11.35
C ALA A 148 4.01 -1.10 -12.60
N GLY A 149 2.68 -1.03 -12.49
CA GLY A 149 1.76 -0.68 -13.57
C GLY A 149 1.29 -1.86 -14.44
N HIS A 150 1.77 -3.07 -14.19
CA HIS A 150 1.31 -4.28 -14.90
C HIS A 150 0.13 -4.98 -14.21
N SER A 151 -0.26 -4.57 -13.00
CA SER A 151 -1.46 -5.03 -12.30
C SER A 151 -2.11 -3.89 -11.51
N GLU A 152 -3.39 -4.03 -11.19
CA GLU A 152 -4.11 -3.08 -10.32
C GLU A 152 -3.60 -3.08 -8.86
N TYR A 153 -2.95 -4.17 -8.44
CA TYR A 153 -2.45 -4.36 -7.07
C TYR A 153 -0.98 -3.96 -6.90
N PHE A 154 -0.30 -3.59 -7.98
CA PHE A 154 1.06 -3.07 -7.97
C PHE A 154 1.20 -1.97 -9.03
N VAL A 155 0.71 -0.78 -8.69
CA VAL A 155 0.79 0.42 -9.53
C VAL A 155 2.06 1.22 -9.22
N PRO A 156 2.45 2.21 -10.05
CA PRO A 156 3.55 3.10 -9.72
C PRO A 156 3.34 3.79 -8.36
N ALA A 157 4.43 3.97 -7.62
CA ALA A 157 4.39 4.59 -6.30
C ALA A 157 3.91 6.05 -6.39
N VAL A 158 3.25 6.51 -5.34
CA VAL A 158 2.89 7.92 -5.19
C VAL A 158 4.13 8.71 -4.78
N GLU A 159 4.39 9.80 -5.49
CA GLU A 159 5.45 10.76 -5.21
C GLU A 159 4.83 12.15 -4.96
N GLY A 160 5.35 12.88 -3.97
CA GLY A 160 4.98 14.27 -3.69
C GLY A 160 3.55 14.52 -3.18
N ARG A 161 2.66 13.50 -3.15
CA ARG A 161 1.23 13.65 -2.82
C ARG A 161 0.84 12.93 -1.53
N PRO A 162 -0.14 13.44 -0.77
CA PRO A 162 -0.68 12.72 0.37
C PRO A 162 -1.36 11.42 -0.08
N VAL A 163 -1.23 10.36 0.73
CA VAL A 163 -1.98 9.11 0.54
C VAL A 163 -3.04 9.06 1.62
N VAL A 164 -4.31 8.99 1.22
CA VAL A 164 -5.44 8.89 2.14
C VAL A 164 -6.08 7.52 1.96
N VAL A 165 -6.24 6.79 3.05
CA VAL A 165 -6.94 5.50 3.06
C VAL A 165 -8.36 5.75 3.54
N VAL A 166 -9.34 5.21 2.83
CA VAL A 166 -10.76 5.29 3.21
C VAL A 166 -11.27 3.89 3.45
N VAL A 167 -11.84 3.64 4.63
CA VAL A 167 -12.56 2.41 4.96
C VAL A 167 -14.04 2.77 5.05
N GLY A 168 -14.77 2.45 3.99
CA GLY A 168 -16.15 2.87 3.79
C GLY A 168 -16.65 2.55 2.40
N SER A 169 -17.98 2.58 2.21
CA SER A 169 -18.62 2.21 0.93
C SER A 169 -18.24 3.12 -0.24
N GLU A 170 -17.78 4.34 0.05
CA GLU A 170 -17.42 5.34 -0.95
C GLU A 170 -16.41 6.34 -0.38
N ASP A 171 -15.79 7.14 -1.26
CA ASP A 171 -15.01 8.31 -0.86
C ASP A 171 -15.96 9.38 -0.27
N PRO A 172 -15.77 9.83 1.00
CA PRO A 172 -16.61 10.86 1.64
C PRO A 172 -16.38 12.28 1.08
N GLY A 173 -16.00 12.41 -0.19
CA GLY A 173 -15.76 13.67 -0.88
C GLY A 173 -14.33 14.20 -0.76
N ILE A 174 -13.34 13.38 -0.44
CA ILE A 174 -11.92 13.80 -0.33
C ILE A 174 -11.42 14.30 -1.68
N GLN A 175 -11.69 13.57 -2.77
CA GLN A 175 -11.31 14.01 -4.11
C GLN A 175 -12.04 15.29 -4.53
N GLN A 176 -13.34 15.38 -4.25
CA GLN A 176 -14.14 16.56 -4.54
C GLN A 176 -13.66 17.79 -3.75
N ALA A 177 -13.31 17.62 -2.47
CA ALA A 177 -12.76 18.69 -1.65
C ALA A 177 -11.45 19.22 -2.22
N ALA A 178 -10.56 18.34 -2.70
CA ALA A 178 -9.32 18.75 -3.35
C ALA A 178 -9.57 19.58 -4.62
N LEU A 179 -10.61 19.24 -5.40
CA LEU A 179 -11.04 20.03 -6.56
C LEU A 179 -11.60 21.39 -6.15
N SER A 180 -12.49 21.42 -5.16
CA SER A 180 -13.11 22.66 -4.66
C SER A 180 -12.10 23.63 -4.06
N LEU A 181 -11.02 23.11 -3.47
CA LEU A 181 -9.89 23.92 -2.96
C LEU A 181 -8.93 24.38 -4.06
N GLY A 182 -9.17 24.01 -5.33
CA GLY A 182 -8.31 24.38 -6.44
C GLY A 182 -6.92 23.73 -6.39
N LEU A 183 -6.79 22.56 -5.75
CA LEU A 183 -5.50 21.88 -5.69
C LEU A 183 -5.07 21.40 -7.08
N PRO A 184 -3.82 21.67 -7.48
CA PRO A 184 -3.30 21.19 -8.75
C PRO A 184 -3.17 19.66 -8.71
N ALA A 185 -3.20 18.99 -9.87
CA ALA A 185 -3.33 17.53 -9.96
C ALA A 185 -2.21 16.77 -9.23
N GLU A 186 -1.01 17.33 -9.25
CA GLU A 186 0.21 16.88 -8.58
C GLU A 186 0.21 17.09 -7.07
N SER A 187 -0.79 17.78 -6.51
CA SER A 187 -0.98 17.94 -5.06
C SER A 187 -2.24 17.24 -4.54
N ARG A 188 -3.09 16.72 -5.43
CA ARG A 188 -4.31 16.00 -5.03
C ARG A 188 -3.97 14.69 -4.32
N PRO A 189 -4.70 14.32 -3.26
CA PRO A 189 -4.45 13.07 -2.55
C PRO A 189 -4.65 11.86 -3.46
N ALA A 190 -3.75 10.88 -3.34
CA ALA A 190 -4.00 9.55 -3.83
C ALA A 190 -4.89 8.82 -2.81
N VAL A 191 -6.09 8.42 -3.22
CA VAL A 191 -7.07 7.79 -2.34
C VAL A 191 -7.08 6.27 -2.56
N ALA A 192 -6.90 5.51 -1.48
CA ALA A 192 -7.06 4.07 -1.46
C ALA A 192 -8.38 3.71 -0.76
N LEU A 193 -9.37 3.22 -1.52
CA LEU A 193 -10.69 2.88 -1.01
C LEU A 193 -10.78 1.39 -0.65
N ILE A 194 -11.21 1.11 0.58
CA ILE A 194 -11.58 -0.20 1.13
C ILE A 194 -13.09 -0.17 1.35
N ASP A 195 -13.83 -0.58 0.32
CA ASP A 195 -15.30 -0.56 0.23
C ASP A 195 -15.96 -1.92 0.43
N ASP A 196 -15.18 -3.00 0.43
CA ASP A 196 -15.63 -4.37 0.65
C ASP A 196 -14.91 -5.03 1.84
N ALA A 197 -15.64 -5.86 2.59
CA ALA A 197 -15.10 -6.54 3.78
C ALA A 197 -13.95 -7.50 3.49
N ASN A 198 -13.91 -8.09 2.30
CA ASN A 198 -12.81 -8.93 1.85
C ASN A 198 -11.53 -8.11 1.59
N LEU A 199 -11.66 -6.79 1.41
CA LEU A 199 -10.54 -5.88 1.22
C LEU A 199 -9.97 -5.36 2.54
N ILE A 200 -10.59 -5.63 3.70
CA ILE A 200 -9.97 -5.33 5.00
C ILE A 200 -8.60 -6.00 5.13
N ASP A 201 -8.42 -7.16 4.49
CA ASP A 201 -7.15 -7.86 4.49
C ASP A 201 -6.04 -7.13 3.70
N HIS A 202 -6.35 -6.05 2.99
CA HIS A 202 -5.37 -5.15 2.35
C HIS A 202 -4.80 -4.11 3.32
N LEU A 203 -5.40 -3.92 4.50
CA LEU A 203 -4.83 -3.05 5.52
C LEU A 203 -3.61 -3.73 6.15
N PRO A 204 -2.50 -2.99 6.39
CA PRO A 204 -1.32 -3.56 7.00
C PRO A 204 -1.58 -4.10 8.41
N THR A 205 -0.90 -5.19 8.74
CA THR A 205 -0.95 -5.82 10.07
C THR A 205 0.15 -5.30 11.01
N HIS A 206 0.98 -4.36 10.55
CA HIS A 206 2.08 -3.76 11.29
C HIS A 206 2.11 -2.25 11.08
N GLN A 207 2.39 -1.47 12.14
CA GLN A 207 2.37 0.01 12.10
C GLN A 207 3.21 0.63 10.97
N LEU A 208 4.41 0.08 10.71
CA LEU A 208 5.30 0.57 9.64
C LEU A 208 4.69 0.46 8.24
N GLY A 209 3.73 -0.46 8.02
CA GLY A 209 3.03 -0.54 6.73
C GLY A 209 2.17 0.68 6.43
N TYR A 210 1.87 1.50 7.44
CA TYR A 210 1.14 2.77 7.33
C TYR A 210 2.06 3.99 7.23
N GLU A 211 3.40 3.84 7.16
CA GLU A 211 4.33 4.99 7.12
C GLU A 211 4.03 5.93 5.93
N GLY A 212 3.64 5.38 4.78
CA GLY A 212 3.24 6.17 3.61
C GLY A 212 1.88 6.88 3.74
N VAL A 213 1.02 6.47 4.68
CA VAL A 213 -0.35 6.94 4.83
C VAL A 213 -0.37 8.27 5.58
N SER A 214 -0.93 9.30 4.95
CA SER A 214 -1.08 10.63 5.53
C SER A 214 -2.24 10.73 6.50
N SER A 215 -3.37 10.10 6.15
CA SER A 215 -4.56 9.97 7.01
C SER A 215 -5.32 8.70 6.65
N LEU A 216 -5.98 8.10 7.63
CA LEU A 216 -6.98 7.05 7.43
C LEU A 216 -8.34 7.58 7.85
N VAL A 217 -9.34 7.40 7.00
CA VAL A 217 -10.73 7.80 7.24
C VAL A 217 -11.55 6.53 7.41
N LEU A 218 -12.17 6.37 8.56
CA LEU A 218 -13.05 5.24 8.86
C LEU A 218 -14.50 5.71 8.97
N THR A 219 -15.34 5.25 8.06
CA THR A 219 -16.78 5.50 8.11
C THR A 219 -17.47 4.42 8.93
N THR A 220 -18.36 4.80 9.85
CA THR A 220 -19.08 3.82 10.70
C THR A 220 -20.40 3.35 10.09
N SER A 221 -20.79 3.88 8.92
CA SER A 221 -22.04 3.54 8.23
C SER A 221 -22.07 2.10 7.71
N VAL A 222 -20.93 1.56 7.29
CA VAL A 222 -20.81 0.20 6.76
C VAL A 222 -20.48 -0.79 7.88
N GLY A 223 -21.52 -1.29 8.52
CA GLY A 223 -21.40 -2.15 9.71
C GLY A 223 -20.55 -3.40 9.48
N GLU A 224 -20.55 -3.98 8.28
CA GLU A 224 -19.73 -5.15 7.96
C GLU A 224 -18.23 -4.85 7.91
N LEU A 225 -17.83 -3.73 7.30
CA LEU A 225 -16.43 -3.28 7.30
C LEU A 225 -15.92 -3.04 8.72
N VAL A 226 -16.72 -2.33 9.51
CA VAL A 226 -16.42 -2.07 10.93
C VAL A 226 -16.28 -3.38 11.69
N ARG A 227 -17.26 -4.29 11.57
CA ARG A 227 -17.25 -5.59 12.25
C ARG A 227 -16.02 -6.42 11.89
N ARG A 228 -15.67 -6.48 10.59
CA ARG A 228 -14.51 -7.22 10.10
C ARG A 228 -13.20 -6.63 10.62
N LEU A 229 -13.05 -5.31 10.60
CA LEU A 229 -11.87 -4.63 11.14
C LEU A 229 -11.77 -4.80 12.66
N SER A 230 -12.86 -4.57 13.40
CA SER A 230 -12.91 -4.77 14.85
C SER A 230 -12.57 -6.20 15.26
N GLY A 231 -12.97 -7.19 14.44
CA GLY A 231 -12.65 -8.60 14.66
C GLY A 231 -11.17 -8.96 14.42
N ASP A 232 -10.38 -8.06 13.83
CA ASP A 232 -8.96 -8.27 13.57
C ASP A 232 -8.07 -7.49 14.55
N ALA A 233 -7.76 -8.15 15.66
CA ALA A 233 -6.92 -7.58 16.72
C ALA A 233 -5.53 -7.15 16.23
N ARG A 234 -4.96 -7.78 15.19
CA ARG A 234 -3.63 -7.40 14.68
C ARG A 234 -3.69 -6.07 13.95
N ARG A 235 -4.70 -5.88 13.09
CA ARG A 235 -4.90 -4.63 12.35
C ARG A 235 -5.32 -3.48 13.26
N VAL A 236 -6.21 -3.72 14.21
CA VAL A 236 -6.58 -2.72 15.22
C VAL A 236 -5.35 -2.26 16.00
N ARG A 237 -4.51 -3.20 16.47
CA ARG A 237 -3.27 -2.86 17.18
C ARG A 237 -2.27 -2.11 16.29
N ALA A 238 -2.15 -2.47 15.02
CA ALA A 238 -1.29 -1.76 14.08
C ALA A 238 -1.74 -0.30 13.87
N LEU A 239 -3.05 -0.08 13.78
CA LEU A 239 -3.64 1.26 13.70
C LEU A 239 -3.41 2.06 14.97
N GLU A 240 -3.62 1.46 16.14
CA GLU A 240 -3.38 2.08 17.44
C GLU A 240 -1.93 2.57 17.56
N GLN A 241 -0.98 1.68 17.26
CA GLN A 241 0.45 1.98 17.27
C GLN A 241 0.82 3.09 16.27
N TRP A 242 0.25 3.05 15.06
CA TRP A 242 0.46 4.08 14.05
C TRP A 242 -0.10 5.45 14.48
N VAL A 243 -1.30 5.49 15.06
CA VAL A 243 -1.90 6.72 15.61
C VAL A 243 -1.05 7.25 16.78
N ALA A 244 -0.61 6.39 17.69
CA ALA A 244 0.29 6.76 18.78
C ALA A 244 1.64 7.32 18.29
N ALA A 245 2.11 6.89 17.12
CA ALA A 245 3.30 7.41 16.45
C ALA A 245 3.05 8.71 15.64
N GLY A 246 1.86 9.33 15.75
CA GLY A 246 1.50 10.57 15.08
C GLY A 246 0.67 10.40 13.80
N GLY A 247 0.21 9.17 13.50
CA GLY A 247 -0.76 8.89 12.45
C GLY A 247 -2.08 9.61 12.68
N LYS A 248 -2.79 9.92 11.58
CA LYS A 248 -4.05 10.67 11.64
C LYS A 248 -5.22 9.76 11.28
N LEU A 249 -6.07 9.47 12.26
CA LEU A 249 -7.30 8.72 12.09
C LEU A 249 -8.50 9.66 12.19
N VAL A 250 -9.38 9.61 11.19
CA VAL A 250 -10.62 10.39 11.14
C VAL A 250 -11.80 9.44 11.16
N PHE A 251 -12.70 9.60 12.12
CA PHE A 251 -13.96 8.87 12.14
C PHE A 251 -15.06 9.71 11.49
N VAL A 252 -15.74 9.13 10.49
CA VAL A 252 -16.99 9.69 9.96
C VAL A 252 -18.13 8.92 10.60
N CYS A 253 -18.70 9.54 11.63
CA CYS A 253 -19.73 8.94 12.47
C CYS A 253 -21.11 9.03 11.79
N GLY A 254 -21.63 7.89 11.35
CA GLY A 254 -23.03 7.76 10.89
C GLY A 254 -23.97 7.26 12.00
N PRO A 255 -25.21 6.85 11.64
CA PRO A 255 -26.22 6.35 12.60
C PRO A 255 -25.78 5.14 13.45
N ARG A 256 -24.70 4.47 13.07
CA ARG A 256 -24.15 3.28 13.76
C ARG A 256 -22.93 3.59 14.61
N ALA A 257 -22.52 4.86 14.73
CA ALA A 257 -21.31 5.25 15.44
C ALA A 257 -21.29 4.77 16.89
N GLU A 258 -22.38 4.93 17.63
CA GLU A 258 -22.47 4.50 19.03
C GLU A 258 -22.21 3.00 19.19
N SER A 259 -22.80 2.16 18.32
CA SER A 259 -22.57 0.71 18.36
C SER A 259 -21.16 0.32 17.88
N ALA A 260 -20.63 1.01 16.87
CA ALA A 260 -19.31 0.73 16.29
C ALA A 260 -18.17 1.09 17.25
N LEU A 261 -18.41 2.06 18.13
CA LEU A 261 -17.42 2.69 18.99
C LEU A 261 -17.81 2.60 20.48
N ALA A 262 -18.68 1.65 20.82
CA ALA A 262 -19.09 1.35 22.19
C ALA A 262 -17.88 1.01 23.07
N ASP A 263 -18.04 1.07 24.40
CA ASP A 263 -16.94 0.86 25.34
C ASP A 263 -16.30 -0.56 25.25
N ASP A 264 -17.03 -1.55 24.74
CA ASP A 264 -16.57 -2.91 24.47
C ASP A 264 -15.99 -3.12 23.06
N SER A 265 -16.07 -2.12 22.17
CA SER A 265 -15.53 -2.20 20.82
C SER A 265 -14.01 -2.09 20.81
N PRO A 266 -13.28 -2.94 20.07
CA PRO A 266 -11.83 -2.79 19.88
C PRO A 266 -11.41 -1.43 19.29
N LEU A 267 -12.28 -0.80 18.50
CA LEU A 267 -12.02 0.53 17.92
C LEU A 267 -12.12 1.65 18.96
N ARG A 268 -12.68 1.38 20.14
CA ARG A 268 -12.80 2.34 21.25
C ARG A 268 -11.46 2.95 21.65
N GLN A 269 -10.40 2.14 21.60
CA GLN A 269 -9.03 2.52 21.97
C GLN A 269 -8.43 3.57 21.03
N LEU A 270 -9.00 3.71 19.82
CA LEU A 270 -8.55 4.67 18.82
C LEU A 270 -9.21 6.05 18.98
N LEU A 271 -10.18 6.19 19.88
CA LEU A 271 -10.87 7.46 20.11
C LEU A 271 -10.12 8.33 21.13
N PRO A 272 -10.04 9.65 20.91
CA PRO A 272 -9.44 10.58 21.86
C PRO A 272 -10.30 10.80 23.13
N GLY A 273 -11.53 10.31 23.16
CA GLY A 273 -12.50 10.53 24.24
C GLY A 273 -13.60 9.48 24.28
N ARG A 274 -14.67 9.74 25.06
CA ARG A 274 -15.90 8.94 25.12
C ARG A 274 -16.96 9.55 24.21
N ILE A 275 -17.81 8.71 23.62
CA ILE A 275 -19.04 9.17 22.96
C ILE A 275 -20.12 9.25 24.02
N GLU A 276 -20.64 10.45 24.30
CA GLU A 276 -21.73 10.64 25.25
C GLU A 276 -23.12 10.41 24.62
N GLY A 277 -23.24 10.64 23.32
CA GLY A 277 -24.46 10.38 22.56
C GLY A 277 -24.41 11.03 21.18
N THR A 278 -25.46 10.79 20.39
CA THR A 278 -25.67 11.41 19.08
C THR A 278 -26.75 12.50 19.16
N VAL A 279 -26.50 13.64 18.51
CA VAL A 279 -27.46 14.75 18.43
C VAL A 279 -27.78 15.01 16.95
N GLY A 280 -29.07 15.11 16.63
CA GLY A 280 -29.50 15.46 15.28
C GLY A 280 -29.07 16.88 14.91
N LEU A 281 -28.63 17.08 13.67
CA LEU A 281 -28.11 18.37 13.20
C LEU A 281 -29.14 19.51 13.33
N GLN A 282 -30.44 19.20 13.21
CA GLN A 282 -31.54 20.15 13.42
C GLN A 282 -31.71 20.63 14.86
N SER A 283 -30.99 20.05 15.82
CA SER A 283 -31.12 20.32 17.26
C SER A 283 -29.85 20.94 17.87
N THR A 284 -28.95 21.52 17.07
CA THR A 284 -27.64 22.05 17.52
C THR A 284 -27.72 23.41 18.24
N ALA A 285 -28.90 24.04 18.32
CA ALA A 285 -29.07 25.38 18.91
C ALA A 285 -28.61 25.52 20.38
N GLY A 286 -28.34 24.41 21.09
CA GLY A 286 -27.85 24.41 22.47
C GLY A 286 -26.41 23.92 22.67
N LEU A 287 -25.65 23.65 21.61
CA LEU A 287 -24.28 23.08 21.70
C LEU A 287 -23.15 24.05 21.31
N GLU A 288 -23.50 25.24 20.81
CA GLU A 288 -22.55 26.34 20.60
C GLU A 288 -22.60 27.29 21.81
N THR A 289 -21.76 27.06 22.81
CA THR A 289 -21.49 28.01 23.92
C THR A 289 -20.01 28.34 23.98
#